data_AF-A0A958GJA9-F1
#
_entry.id   AF-A0A958GJA9-F1
#
_cell.length_a   1.000
_cell.length_b   1.000
_cell.length_c   1.000
_cell.angle_alpha   90.00
_cell.angle_beta   90.00
_cell.angle_gamma   90.00
#
_symmetry.space_group_name_H-M   'P 1'
#
loop_
_entity.id
_entity.type
_entity.pdbx_description
1 polymer ?
#
loop_
_entity_poly.entity_id
_entity_poly.type
_entity_poly.pdbx_seq_one_letter_code
_entity_poly.pdbx_strand_id
1 'polypeptide(L)'
;MTIAITQYTRWGDCHHLRESWNSLAMSQEGTHPFQLFEWHDAWYRAYGEQRNVSVWCGTQDGQLVALLPLINSRIELGRIPYPAAVLMGGENAASDYLT
;
A
#
# COMPACT_ATOMS: atom_id res chain seq x y z
N MET A 1 -16.29 15.39 12.74
CA MET A 1 -14.93 14.92 12.42
C MET A 1 -14.91 14.60 10.93
N THR A 2 -13.94 15.14 10.20
CA THR A 2 -13.82 14.98 8.74
C THR A 2 -12.47 14.33 8.45
N ILE A 3 -12.47 13.26 7.66
CA ILE A 3 -11.24 12.61 7.19
C ILE A 3 -10.89 13.21 5.84
N ALA A 4 -9.68 13.74 5.70
CA ALA A 4 -9.14 14.19 4.42
C ALA A 4 -8.47 13.01 3.70
N ILE A 5 -8.75 12.86 2.41
CA ILE A 5 -8.21 11.78 1.59
C ILE A 5 -7.15 12.35 0.63
N THR A 6 -5.97 11.74 0.62
CA THR A 6 -4.88 12.06 -0.31
C THR A 6 -4.46 10.80 -1.07
N GLN A 7 -4.12 10.95 -2.35
CA GLN A 7 -3.62 9.86 -3.18
C GLN A 7 -2.22 10.20 -3.70
N TYR A 8 -1.29 9.26 -3.55
CA TYR A 8 0.04 9.32 -4.15
C TYR A 8 0.12 8.32 -5.30
N THR A 9 0.49 8.80 -6.49
CA THR A 9 0.59 7.97 -7.71
C THR A 9 2.04 7.59 -8.04
N ARG A 10 3.00 8.10 -7.26
CA ARG A 10 4.41 7.75 -7.33
C ARG A 10 4.88 7.33 -5.96
N TRP A 11 5.61 6.22 -5.89
CA TRP A 11 6.09 5.68 -4.62
C TRP A 11 6.99 6.66 -3.86
N GLY A 12 7.88 7.38 -4.56
CA GLY A 12 8.77 8.36 -3.93
C GLY A 12 8.03 9.50 -3.20
N ASP A 13 6.86 9.89 -3.68
CA ASP A 13 6.11 11.02 -3.13
C ASP A 13 5.53 10.69 -1.74
N CYS A 14 5.29 9.41 -1.43
CA CYS A 14 4.80 8.95 -0.13
C CYS A 14 5.91 8.57 0.88
N HIS A 15 7.19 8.74 0.55
CA HIS A 15 8.30 8.40 1.47
C HIS A 15 8.28 9.19 2.78
N HIS A 16 7.77 10.42 2.75
CA HIS A 16 7.64 11.25 3.94
C HIS A 16 6.63 10.68 4.96
N LEU A 17 5.77 9.73 4.56
CA LEU A 17 4.82 9.08 5.45
C LEU A 17 5.45 7.95 6.28
N ARG A 18 6.73 7.61 6.09
CA ARG A 18 7.37 6.46 6.72
C ARG A 18 7.10 6.36 8.22
N GLU A 19 7.30 7.45 8.96
CA GLU A 19 7.10 7.46 10.42
C GLU A 19 5.63 7.26 10.80
N SER A 20 4.71 8.04 10.19
CA SER A 20 3.28 7.98 10.50
C SER A 20 2.63 6.67 10.03
N TRP A 21 3.11 6.10 8.93
CA TRP A 21 2.75 4.76 8.46
C TRP A 21 3.11 3.71 9.50
N ASN A 22 4.36 3.69 9.95
CA ASN A 22 4.82 2.71 10.92
C ASN A 22 4.10 2.90 12.27
N SER A 23 3.85 4.13 12.70
CA SER A 23 3.03 4.40 13.89
C SER A 23 1.60 3.85 13.75
N LEU A 24 0.95 4.06 12.60
CA LEU A 24 -0.39 3.52 12.33
C LEU A 24 -0.41 1.99 12.32
N ALA A 25 0.58 1.36 11.69
CA ALA A 25 0.69 -0.10 11.65
C ALA A 25 0.89 -0.66 13.07
N MET A 26 1.83 -0.10 13.82
CA MET A 26 2.16 -0.53 15.20
C MET A 26 1.05 -0.25 16.22
N SER A 27 0.09 0.61 15.92
CA SER A 27 -1.05 0.84 16.81
C SER A 27 -2.10 -0.28 16.76
N GLN A 28 -2.00 -1.19 15.79
CA GLN A 28 -2.93 -2.31 15.64
C GLN A 28 -2.45 -3.53 16.44
N GLU A 29 -3.35 -4.20 17.15
CA GLU A 29 -3.03 -5.50 17.74
C GLU A 29 -2.65 -6.50 16.64
N GLY A 30 -1.56 -7.25 16.85
CA GLY A 30 -1.09 -8.23 15.86
C GLY A 30 -0.33 -7.63 14.67
N THR A 31 0.25 -6.44 14.81
CA THR A 31 1.10 -5.81 13.77
C THR A 31 2.10 -6.82 13.19
N HIS A 32 2.16 -6.92 11.86
CA HIS A 32 3.13 -7.75 11.16
C HIS A 32 4.19 -6.87 10.47
N PRO A 33 5.47 -7.28 10.39
CA PRO A 33 6.49 -6.60 9.59
C PRO A 33 6.09 -6.26 8.15
N PHE A 34 5.14 -6.99 7.58
CA PHE A 34 4.67 -6.78 6.21
C PHE A 34 3.75 -5.56 6.07
N GLN A 35 3.21 -5.06 7.18
CA GLN A 35 2.43 -3.83 7.22
C GLN A 35 3.32 -2.59 7.36
N LEU A 36 4.61 -2.74 7.65
CA LEU A 36 5.54 -1.62 7.82
C LEU A 36 5.96 -1.02 6.48
N PHE A 37 6.33 0.25 6.50
CA PHE A 37 6.77 1.00 5.33
C PHE A 37 7.96 0.33 4.64
N GLU A 38 8.93 -0.15 5.43
CA GLU A 38 10.16 -0.77 4.92
C GLU A 38 9.89 -2.01 4.08
N TRP A 39 8.88 -2.81 4.45
CA TRP A 39 8.49 -3.96 3.64
C TRP A 39 7.93 -3.54 2.29
N HIS A 40 7.04 -2.54 2.29
CA HIS A 40 6.46 -2.02 1.06
C HIS A 40 7.51 -1.35 0.16
N ASP A 41 8.46 -0.61 0.75
CA ASP A 41 9.56 0.01 0.01
C ASP A 41 10.49 -1.04 -0.61
N ALA A 42 10.85 -2.08 0.14
CA ALA A 42 11.63 -3.20 -0.38
C ALA A 42 10.88 -3.93 -1.50
N TRP A 43 9.59 -4.20 -1.32
CA TRP A 43 8.75 -4.85 -2.32
C TRP A 43 8.64 -4.00 -3.61
N TYR A 44 8.41 -2.69 -3.46
CA TYR A 44 8.30 -1.78 -4.60
C TYR A 44 9.59 -1.73 -5.42
N ARG A 45 10.75 -1.63 -4.76
CA ARG A 45 12.06 -1.66 -5.44
C ARG A 45 12.33 -2.97 -6.16
N ALA A 46 11.91 -4.10 -5.58
CA ALA A 46 12.13 -5.41 -6.16
C ALA A 46 11.18 -5.74 -7.32
N TYR A 47 9.91 -5.35 -7.22
CA TYR A 47 8.84 -5.85 -8.10
C TYR A 47 7.94 -4.74 -8.69
N GLY A 48 7.92 -3.56 -8.06
CA GLY A 48 6.95 -2.50 -8.32
C GLY A 48 7.43 -1.36 -9.21
N GLU A 49 8.74 -1.20 -9.49
CA GLU A 49 9.27 -0.04 -10.23
C GLU A 49 8.62 0.17 -11.61
N GLN A 50 8.21 -0.91 -12.28
CA GLN A 50 7.53 -0.86 -13.58
C GLN A 50 6.00 -0.88 -13.49
N ARG A 51 5.44 -0.83 -12.27
CA ARG A 51 3.99 -0.87 -12.02
C ARG A 51 3.50 0.53 -11.62
N ASN A 52 2.25 0.83 -11.99
CA ASN A 52 1.60 2.04 -11.49
C ASN A 52 1.21 1.83 -10.04
N VAL A 53 1.61 2.74 -9.16
CA VAL A 53 1.29 2.73 -7.74
C VAL A 53 0.14 3.69 -7.47
N SER A 54 -0.66 3.36 -6.47
CA SER A 54 -1.67 4.24 -5.91
C SER A 54 -1.75 4.03 -4.40
N VAL A 55 -1.09 4.88 -3.63
CA VAL A 55 -1.21 4.87 -2.16
C VAL A 55 -2.27 5.86 -1.74
N TRP A 56 -3.33 5.36 -1.12
CA TRP A 56 -4.39 6.20 -0.54
C TRP A 56 -4.17 6.37 0.94
N CYS A 57 -4.35 7.60 1.43
CA CYS A 57 -4.15 7.97 2.82
C CYS A 57 -5.38 8.71 3.33
N GLY A 58 -5.84 8.36 4.53
CA GLY A 58 -6.81 9.12 5.29
C GLY A 58 -6.11 9.84 6.44
N THR A 59 -6.27 11.16 6.51
CA THR A 59 -5.77 11.97 7.62
C THR A 59 -6.90 12.62 8.39
N GLN A 60 -6.75 12.68 9.70
CA GLN A 60 -7.69 13.32 10.63
C GLN A 60 -6.88 14.14 11.63
N ASP A 61 -7.17 15.44 11.74
CA ASP A 61 -6.47 16.36 12.65
C ASP A 61 -4.93 16.32 12.47
N GLY A 62 -4.49 16.16 11.22
CA GLY A 62 -3.06 16.05 10.84
C GLY A 62 -2.42 14.69 11.11
N GLN A 63 -3.15 13.73 11.70
CA GLN A 63 -2.68 12.37 11.96
C GLN A 63 -3.12 11.42 10.85
N LEU A 64 -2.24 10.49 10.47
CA LEU A 64 -2.58 9.41 9.53
C LEU A 64 -3.42 8.36 10.26
N VAL A 65 -4.63 8.10 9.77
CA VAL A 65 -5.59 7.18 10.40
C VAL A 65 -6.00 6.01 9.50
N ALA A 66 -5.71 6.09 8.20
CA ALA A 66 -5.97 5.02 7.25
C ALA A 66 -4.93 5.05 6.14
N LEU A 67 -4.58 3.87 5.64
CA LEU A 67 -3.64 3.72 4.55
C LEU A 67 -3.99 2.49 3.70
N LEU A 68 -3.92 2.65 2.38
CA LEU A 68 -4.20 1.60 1.41
C LEU A 68 -3.20 1.68 0.24
N PRO A 69 -2.12 0.87 0.27
CA PRO A 69 -1.11 0.85 -0.77
C PRO A 69 -1.52 -0.12 -1.88
N LEU A 70 -1.85 0.43 -3.05
CA LEU A 70 -2.27 -0.35 -4.21
C LEU A 70 -1.25 -0.30 -5.33
N ILE A 71 -1.26 -1.33 -6.15
CA ILE A 71 -0.61 -1.37 -7.46
C ILE A 71 -1.64 -1.73 -8.53
N ASN A 72 -1.42 -1.24 -9.75
CA ASN A 72 -2.18 -1.71 -10.89
C ASN A 72 -1.66 -3.08 -11.32
N SER A 73 -2.60 -4.00 -11.51
CA SER A 73 -2.35 -5.33 -12.06
C SER A 73 -3.33 -5.66 -13.19
N ARG A 74 -3.16 -6.85 -13.76
CA ARG A 74 -4.08 -7.49 -14.68
C ARG A 74 -4.51 -8.83 -14.08
N ILE A 75 -5.80 -8.94 -13.77
CA ILE A 75 -6.41 -10.21 -13.39
C ILE A 75 -6.99 -10.89 -14.62
N GLU A 76 -6.95 -12.22 -14.68
CA GLU A 76 -7.61 -12.99 -15.73
C GLU A 76 -8.99 -13.44 -15.25
N LEU A 77 -10.05 -12.99 -15.94
CA LEU A 77 -11.39 -13.53 -15.77
C LEU A 77 -11.69 -14.44 -16.97
N GLY A 78 -11.48 -15.75 -16.80
CA GLY A 78 -11.44 -16.69 -17.93
C GLY A 78 -10.15 -16.50 -18.74
N ARG A 79 -10.26 -16.13 -20.02
CA ARG A 79 -9.11 -15.83 -20.90
C ARG A 79 -8.98 -14.36 -21.27
N ILE A 80 -9.70 -13.49 -20.56
CA ILE A 80 -9.74 -12.05 -20.85
C ILE A 80 -9.00 -11.32 -19.72
N PRO A 81 -7.94 -10.56 -20.04
CA PRO A 81 -7.22 -9.76 -19.05
C PRO A 81 -8.02 -8.49 -18.72
N TYR A 82 -8.22 -8.23 -17.43
CA TYR A 82 -8.88 -7.03 -16.91
C TYR A 82 -7.95 -6.23 -16.02
N PRO A 83 -7.88 -4.88 -16.16
CA PRO A 83 -7.12 -4.05 -15.24
C PRO A 83 -7.77 -4.10 -13.85
N ALA A 84 -6.94 -4.27 -12.82
CA ALA A 84 -7.36 -4.27 -11.43
C ALA A 84 -6.40 -3.45 -10.57
N ALA A 85 -6.87 -2.97 -9.44
CA ALA A 85 -6.03 -2.45 -8.37
C ALA A 85 -5.99 -3.49 -7.25
N VAL A 86 -4.79 -3.87 -6.84
CA VAL A 86 -4.57 -4.91 -5.83
C VAL A 86 -3.67 -4.36 -4.73
N LEU A 87 -3.75 -4.94 -3.54
CA LEU A 87 -2.84 -4.61 -2.44
C LEU A 87 -1.40 -4.90 -2.89
N MET A 88 -0.51 -3.94 -2.61
CA MET A 88 0.92 -4.15 -2.81
C MET A 88 1.36 -5.37 -1.99
N GLY A 89 1.94 -6.38 -2.64
CA GLY A 89 2.31 -7.65 -2.00
C GLY A 89 1.31 -8.80 -2.17
N GLY A 90 0.06 -8.56 -2.59
CA GLY A 90 -0.99 -9.59 -2.63
C GLY A 90 -0.99 -10.54 -3.83
N GLU A 91 -0.12 -10.36 -4.82
CA GLU A 91 -0.14 -11.16 -6.07
C GLU A 91 1.05 -12.12 -6.24
N ASN A 92 2.02 -12.06 -5.31
CA ASN A 92 3.15 -12.96 -5.34
C ASN A 92 2.93 -13.98 -4.22
N ALA A 93 2.81 -15.27 -4.56
CA ALA A 93 2.57 -16.37 -3.59
C ALA A 93 3.60 -16.47 -2.44
N ALA A 94 4.67 -15.67 -2.48
CA ALA A 94 5.65 -15.48 -1.42
C ALA A 94 5.43 -14.18 -0.60
N SER A 95 4.27 -13.53 -0.70
CA SER A 95 3.94 -12.25 -0.06
C SER A 95 2.47 -12.14 0.37
N ASP A 96 1.72 -13.26 0.38
CA ASP A 96 0.29 -13.39 0.76
C ASP A 96 0.00 -13.15 2.25
N TYR A 97 0.85 -12.39 2.94
CA TYR A 97 0.83 -12.24 4.38
C TYR A 97 0.16 -10.93 4.84
N LEU A 98 -0.56 -10.26 3.93
CA LEU A 98 -1.26 -9.00 4.15
C LEU A 98 -2.77 -9.16 4.39
N THR A 99 -3.24 -10.39 4.61
CA THR A 99 -4.62 -10.70 5.00
C THR A 99 -4.72 -11.07 6.47
#